data_AF-A0AAW9D6W6-F1
#
_entry.id   AF-A0AAW9D6W6-F1
#
_cell.length_a   1.000
_cell.length_b   1.000
_cell.length_c   1.000
_cell.angle_alpha   90.00
_cell.angle_beta   90.00
_cell.angle_gamma   90.00
#
_symmetry.space_group_name_H-M   'P 1'
#
loop_
_entity.id
_entity.type
_entity.pdbx_description
1 polymer ?
#
loop_
_entity_poly.entity_id
_entity_poly.type
_entity_poly.pdbx_seq_one_letter_code
_entity_poly.pdbx_strand_id
1 'polypeptide(L)'
;MSAKNAFATQAPATLPLDGFSKWADLRPFIRLSRETVRKLEREGRFPRAIRLTLRCTVFDNRETHRYLADPLNYRAADAASYLTEGA
;
A
#
# COMPACT_ATOMS: atom_id res chain seq x y z
N MET A 1 3.32 -30.01 15.82
CA MET A 1 4.42 -29.06 15.61
C MET A 1 4.54 -28.77 14.12
N SER A 2 3.82 -27.78 13.58
CA SER A 2 3.83 -27.50 12.12
C SER A 2 4.96 -26.53 11.79
N ALA A 3 6.07 -27.05 11.27
CA ALA A 3 7.13 -26.24 10.72
C ALA A 3 6.65 -25.66 9.38
N LYS A 4 6.56 -24.33 9.28
CA LYS A 4 6.42 -23.62 8.00
C LYS A 4 7.42 -22.48 7.91
N ASN A 5 8.71 -22.82 7.93
CA ASN A 5 9.75 -21.92 7.48
C ASN A 5 10.57 -22.60 6.39
N ALA A 6 9.98 -22.71 5.21
CA ALA A 6 10.78 -22.84 4.01
C ALA A 6 11.49 -21.49 3.81
N PHE A 7 12.82 -21.48 3.98
CA PHE A 7 13.67 -20.37 3.53
C PHE A 7 13.65 -20.37 1.99
N ALA A 8 12.56 -19.86 1.41
CA ALA A 8 12.57 -19.53 0.00
C ALA A 8 13.61 -18.42 -0.20
N THR A 9 14.58 -18.64 -1.09
CA THR A 9 15.47 -17.60 -1.60
C THR A 9 14.61 -16.42 -2.00
N GLN A 10 14.54 -15.39 -1.15
CA GLN A 10 13.67 -14.26 -1.38
C GLN A 10 14.32 -13.48 -2.51
N ALA A 11 13.79 -13.64 -3.73
CA ALA A 11 13.98 -12.66 -4.78
C ALA A 11 13.75 -11.28 -4.15
N PRO A 12 14.56 -10.26 -4.50
CA PRO A 12 14.42 -8.94 -3.91
C PRO A 12 12.95 -8.55 -4.02
N ALA A 13 12.29 -8.35 -2.87
CA ALA A 13 10.89 -7.99 -2.85
C ALA A 13 10.78 -6.72 -3.69
N THR A 14 10.12 -6.84 -4.84
CA THR A 14 9.89 -5.74 -5.77
C THR A 14 8.40 -5.46 -5.69
N LEU A 15 8.05 -4.18 -5.56
CA LEU A 15 6.65 -3.80 -5.52
C LEU A 15 6.08 -4.01 -6.93
N PRO A 16 4.99 -4.81 -7.09
CA PRO A 16 4.34 -4.95 -8.39
C PRO A 16 3.93 -3.59 -8.95
N LEU A 17 3.91 -3.43 -10.27
CA LEU A 17 3.61 -2.14 -10.91
C LEU A 17 2.15 -1.71 -10.67
N ASP A 18 1.24 -2.65 -10.76
CA ASP A 18 -0.20 -2.49 -10.64
C ASP A 18 -0.81 -3.49 -9.63
N GLY A 19 -2.10 -3.32 -9.35
CA GLY A 19 -2.83 -4.10 -8.35
C GLY A 19 -2.72 -3.55 -6.92
N PHE A 20 -2.87 -4.44 -5.94
CA PHE A 20 -2.94 -4.08 -4.52
C PHE A 20 -1.89 -4.80 -3.68
N SER A 21 -1.27 -4.08 -2.75
CA SER A 21 -0.31 -4.64 -1.78
C SER A 21 -0.73 -4.34 -0.34
N LYS A 22 -0.38 -5.24 0.59
CA LYS A 22 -0.64 -5.02 2.02
C LYS A 22 0.46 -4.15 2.61
N TRP A 23 0.19 -3.55 3.78
CA TRP A 23 1.19 -2.80 4.54
C TRP A 23 2.48 -3.58 4.79
N ALA A 24 2.39 -4.89 5.05
CA ALA A 24 3.57 -5.73 5.29
C ALA A 24 4.52 -5.78 4.07
N ASP A 25 3.96 -5.74 2.87
CA ASP A 25 4.70 -5.78 1.61
C ASP A 25 5.26 -4.39 1.26
N LEU A 26 4.58 -3.31 1.67
CA LEU A 26 5.03 -1.92 1.47
C LEU A 26 6.10 -1.46 2.47
N ARG A 27 6.05 -1.97 3.70
CA ARG A 27 6.91 -1.56 4.82
C ARG A 27 8.42 -1.57 4.50
N PRO A 28 8.98 -2.51 3.72
CA PRO A 28 10.40 -2.47 3.35
C PRO A 28 10.78 -1.26 2.49
N PHE A 29 9.87 -0.78 1.65
CA PHE A 29 10.10 0.37 0.76
C PHE A 29 9.84 1.70 1.46
N ILE A 30 8.82 1.74 2.31
CA ILE A 30 8.43 2.93 3.05
C ILE A 30 9.15 2.93 4.40
N ARG A 31 10.19 3.76 4.55
CA ARG A 31 10.97 3.92 5.79
C ARG A 31 10.22 4.65 6.92
N LEU A 32 8.89 4.66 6.88
CA LEU A 32 8.02 5.33 7.85
C LEU A 32 7.27 4.31 8.71
N SER A 33 6.93 4.72 9.93
CA SER A 33 6.08 3.91 10.79
C SER A 33 4.64 3.85 10.26
N ARG A 34 3.91 2.79 10.63
CA ARG A 34 2.50 2.64 10.26
C ARG A 34 1.63 3.79 10.79
N GLU A 35 1.93 4.31 11.97
CA GLU A 35 1.21 5.46 12.52
C GLU A 35 1.53 6.77 11.77
N THR A 36 2.76 6.94 11.30
CA THR A 36 3.12 8.08 10.43
C THR A 36 2.34 8.02 9.14
N VAL A 37 2.26 6.84 8.51
CA VAL A 37 1.49 6.64 7.30
C VAL A 37 0.01 6.92 7.52
N ARG A 38 -0.56 6.46 8.65
CA ARG A 38 -1.94 6.78 9.03
C ARG A 38 -2.18 8.29 9.19
N LYS A 39 -1.22 9.05 9.73
CA LYS A 39 -1.32 10.52 9.81
C LYS A 39 -1.29 11.15 8.42
N LEU A 40 -0.35 10.73 7.56
CA LEU A 40 -0.24 11.21 6.18
C LEU A 40 -1.48 10.87 5.35
N GLU A 41 -2.07 9.69 5.54
CA GLU A 41 -3.32 9.30 4.91
C GLU A 41 -4.46 10.25 5.30
N ARG A 42 -4.58 10.58 6.59
CA ARG A 42 -5.56 11.58 7.08
C ARG A 42 -5.32 12.97 6.53
N GLU A 43 -4.07 13.33 6.26
CA GLU A 43 -3.68 14.58 5.61
C GLU A 43 -3.82 14.55 4.07
N GLY A 44 -4.18 13.40 3.48
CA GLY A 44 -4.27 13.23 2.02
C GLY A 44 -2.90 13.21 1.31
N ARG A 45 -1.82 12.99 2.07
CA ARG A 45 -0.42 12.94 1.60
C ARG A 45 0.11 11.53 1.43
N PHE A 46 -0.74 10.53 1.60
CA PHE A 46 -0.43 9.13 1.35
C PHE A 46 -1.64 8.45 0.68
N PRO A 47 -1.42 7.40 -0.14
CA PRO A 47 -2.51 6.63 -0.73
C PRO A 47 -3.54 6.18 0.30
N ARG A 48 -4.84 6.32 -0.02
CA ARG A 48 -5.90 5.85 0.88
C ARG A 48 -5.87 4.34 1.05
N ALA A 49 -6.08 3.89 2.27
CA ALA A 49 -6.14 2.48 2.60
C ALA A 49 -7.50 1.89 2.18
N ILE A 50 -7.48 0.82 1.41
CA ILE A 50 -8.68 0.11 0.94
C ILE A 50 -8.91 -1.09 1.85
N ARG A 51 -10.08 -1.14 2.51
CA ARG A 51 -10.46 -2.27 3.36
C ARG A 51 -11.28 -3.27 2.56
N LEU A 52 -10.66 -4.38 2.16
CA LEU A 52 -11.37 -5.48 1.48
C LEU A 52 -12.21 -6.31 2.46
N THR A 53 -11.71 -6.52 3.68
CA THR A 53 -12.41 -7.20 4.76
C THR A 53 -12.07 -6.58 6.12
N LEU A 54 -12.64 -7.09 7.21
CA LEU A 54 -12.38 -6.58 8.56
C LEU A 54 -10.87 -6.55 8.90
N ARG A 55 -10.10 -7.55 8.45
CA ARG A 55 -8.66 -7.72 8.73
C ARG A 55 -7.74 -7.44 7.54
N CYS A 56 -8.31 -7.20 6.35
CA CYS A 56 -7.53 -7.02 5.13
C CYS A 56 -7.59 -5.57 4.66
N THR A 57 -6.47 -4.87 4.87
CA THR A 57 -6.25 -3.51 4.37
C THR A 57 -5.13 -3.56 3.33
N VAL A 58 -5.42 -3.03 2.15
CA VAL A 58 -4.51 -2.98 1.01
C VAL A 58 -4.39 -1.55 0.48
N PHE A 59 -3.34 -1.30 -0.28
CA PHE A 59 -3.05 -0.02 -0.93
C PHE A 59 -2.85 -0.27 -2.42
N ASP A 60 -3.28 0.68 -3.23
CA ASP A 60 -3.05 0.65 -4.68
C ASP A 60 -1.56 0.84 -4.98
N ASN A 61 -1.00 -0.07 -5.77
CA ASN A 61 0.42 -0.03 -6.14
C ASN A 61 0.76 1.19 -7.01
N ARG A 62 -0.11 1.61 -7.92
CA ARG A 62 0.11 2.79 -8.76
C ARG A 62 0.17 4.07 -7.94
N GLU A 63 -0.73 4.20 -6.97
CA GLU A 63 -0.70 5.34 -6.03
C GLU A 63 0.54 5.27 -5.13
N THR A 64 0.90 4.07 -4.67
CA THR A 64 2.10 3.87 -3.86
C THR A 64 3.38 4.21 -4.62
N HIS A 65 3.49 3.80 -5.88
CA HIS A 65 4.60 4.18 -6.76
C HIS A 65 4.65 5.69 -7.00
N ARG A 66 3.50 6.35 -7.20
CA ARG A 66 3.43 7.82 -7.29
C ARG A 66 3.92 8.50 -6.01
N TYR A 67 3.54 8.00 -4.84
CA TYR A 67 4.06 8.50 -3.56
C TYR A 67 5.56 8.25 -3.41
N LEU A 68 6.05 7.07 -3.76
CA LEU A 68 7.48 6.73 -3.66
C LEU A 68 8.34 7.55 -4.62
N ALA A 69 7.80 7.94 -5.78
CA ALA A 69 8.48 8.81 -6.73
C ALA A 69 8.61 10.25 -6.22
N ASP A 70 7.56 10.79 -5.59
CA ASP A 70 7.58 12.14 -5.01
C ASP A 70 6.74 12.24 -3.72
N PRO A 71 7.31 11.89 -2.55
CA PRO A 71 6.56 11.85 -1.30
C PRO A 71 6.23 13.24 -0.75
N LEU A 72 6.90 14.30 -1.20
CA LEU A 72 6.67 15.67 -0.71
C LEU A 72 5.50 16.32 -1.46
N ASN A 73 5.43 16.13 -2.78
CA ASN A 73 4.39 16.70 -3.63
C ASN A 73 3.20 15.77 -3.86
N TYR A 74 3.29 14.49 -3.47
CA TYR A 74 2.16 13.57 -3.59
C TYR A 74 0.92 14.09 -2.86
N ARG A 75 -0.21 14.03 -3.58
CA ARG A 75 -1.55 14.27 -3.06
C ARG A 75 -2.46 13.17 -3.58
N ALA A 76 -3.21 12.54 -2.69
CA ALA A 76 -4.19 11.57 -3.09
C ALA A 76 -5.27 12.29 -3.92
N ALA A 77 -5.39 11.93 -5.19
CA ALA A 77 -6.61 12.24 -5.93
C ALA A 77 -7.75 11.51 -5.20
N ASP A 78 -8.85 12.19 -4.92
CA ASP A 78 -9.97 11.60 -4.18
C ASP A 78 -10.41 10.33 -4.93
N ALA A 79 -10.02 9.17 -4.40
CA ALA A 79 -10.19 7.89 -5.06
C ALA A 79 -11.64 7.39 -4.93
N ALA A 80 -12.60 8.31 -4.96
CA ALA A 80 -14.02 8.05 -5.10
C ALA A 80 -14.40 7.65 -6.54
N SER A 81 -13.46 7.70 -7.48
CA SER A 81 -13.73 7.46 -8.91
C SER A 81 -13.70 5.99 -9.35
N TYR A 82 -13.23 5.03 -8.54
CA TYR A 82 -13.15 3.62 -8.98
C TYR A 82 -14.28 2.70 -8.49
N LEU A 83 -15.27 3.22 -7.74
CA LEU A 83 -16.46 2.48 -7.30
C LEU A 83 -17.72 2.80 -8.13
N THR A 84 -17.59 3.50 -9.27
CA THR A 84 -18.71 3.91 -10.16
C THR A 84 -18.74 3.15 -11.49
N GLU A 85 -18.14 1.97 -11.60
CA GLU A 85 -18.38 1.11 -12.79
C GLU A 85 -18.64 -0.34 -12.36
N GLY A 86 -19.93 -0.71 -12.39
CA GLY A 86 -20.39 -2.07 -12.13
C GLY A 86 -21.83 -2.12 -11.64
N ALA A 87 -22.74 -1.48 -12.38
CA ALA A 87 -24.18 -1.73 -12.29
C ALA A 87 -24.54 -2.94 -13.17
#